data_AF-A0AAD4LZF2-F1
#
_entry.id   AF-A0AAD4LZF2-F1
#
_cell.length_a   1.000
_cell.length_b   1.000
_cell.length_c   1.000
_cell.angle_alpha   90.00
_cell.angle_beta   90.00
_cell.angle_gamma   90.00
#
_symmetry.space_group_name_H-M   'P 1'
#
loop_
_entity.id
_entity.type
_entity.pdbx_description
1 polymer ?
#
loop_
_entity_poly.entity_id
_entity_poly.type
_entity_poly.pdbx_seq_one_letter_code
_entity_poly.pdbx_strand_id
1 'polypeptide(L)' 'MDTLSDDSLLEIFDFCRQILIMPWQPYWDWHTMVHVCRRWRQLIFASPRRLELQLVCKSRTPVKRIL' A
#
# COMPACT_ATOMS: atom_id res chain seq x y z
N MET A 1 -13.41 20.14 12.95
CA MET A 1 -13.31 18.66 13.01
C MET A 1 -11.87 18.36 12.67
N ASP A 2 -11.08 17.93 13.65
CA ASP A 2 -9.65 17.72 13.46
C ASP A 2 -9.43 16.50 12.57
N THR A 3 -9.28 16.75 11.27
CA THR A 3 -9.00 15.71 10.30
C THR A 3 -7.50 15.52 10.28
N LEU A 4 -7.05 14.30 10.61
CA LEU A 4 -5.67 13.88 10.45
C LEU A 4 -5.18 14.21 9.02
N SER A 5 -3.95 14.65 8.84
CA SER A 5 -3.40 14.93 7.50
C SER A 5 -3.21 13.63 6.70
N ASP A 6 -3.04 13.74 5.37
CA ASP A 6 -2.76 12.59 4.52
C ASP A 6 -1.44 11.91 4.89
N ASP A 7 -0.42 12.71 5.22
CA ASP A 7 0.89 12.21 5.65
C ASP A 7 0.80 11.38 6.93
N SER A 8 0.01 11.84 7.91
CA SER A 8 -0.20 11.10 9.15
C SER A 8 -0.98 9.80 8.93
N LEU A 9 -1.95 9.76 8.01
CA LEU A 9 -2.63 8.50 7.65
C LEU A 9 -1.66 7.50 7.00
N LEU A 10 -0.76 8.00 6.18
CA LEU A 10 0.28 7.21 5.55
C LEU A 10 1.32 6.70 6.57
N GLU A 11 1.69 7.49 7.58
CA GLU A 11 2.52 7.01 8.70
C GLU A 11 1.83 5.89 9.49
N ILE A 12 0.53 6.03 9.78
CA ILE A 12 -0.26 4.98 10.43
C ILE A 12 -0.28 3.71 9.56
N PHE A 13 -0.43 3.85 8.24
CA PHE A 13 -0.36 2.72 7.31
C PHE A 13 0.96 1.95 7.46
N ASP A 14 2.09 2.66 7.43
CA ASP A 14 3.42 2.05 7.54
C ASP A 14 3.64 1.38 8.89
N PHE A 15 3.10 1.96 9.96
CA PHE A 15 3.14 1.40 11.30
C PHE A 15 2.31 0.11 11.41
N CYS A 16 1.07 0.11 10.90
CA CYS A 16 0.23 -1.08 10.87
C CYS A 16 0.85 -2.20 10.05
N ARG A 17 1.47 -1.88 8.91
CA ARG A 17 2.23 -2.83 8.10
C ARG A 17 3.34 -3.49 8.92
N GLN A 18 4.16 -2.71 9.64
CA GLN A 18 5.25 -3.24 10.44
C GLN A 18 4.78 -4.14 11.59
N ILE A 19 3.65 -3.82 12.23
CA ILE A 19 3.09 -4.62 13.33
C ILE A 19 2.46 -5.91 12.83
N LEU A 20 1.73 -5.86 11.72
CA LEU A 20 0.97 -7.01 11.23
C LEU A 20 1.81 -7.98 10.39
N ILE A 21 3.00 -7.58 9.93
CA ILE A 21 4.01 -8.51 9.39
C ILE A 21 4.70 -9.18 10.59
N MET A 22 4.01 -10.15 11.19
CA MET A 22 4.59 -11.04 12.20
C MET A 22 5.35 -12.17 11.51
N PRO A 23 6.32 -12.84 12.19
CA PRO A 23 7.09 -13.96 11.60
C PRO A 23 6.21 -15.10 11.06
N TRP A 24 5.01 -15.23 11.61
CA TRP A 24 4.04 -16.28 11.31
C TRP A 24 3.01 -15.86 10.25
N GLN A 25 2.94 -14.57 9.90
CA GLN A 25 2.01 -14.02 8.92
C GLN A 25 2.80 -13.16 7.91
N PRO A 26 3.42 -13.80 6.91
CA PRO A 26 4.23 -13.09 5.92
C PRO A 26 3.38 -12.21 4.97
N TYR A 27 2.06 -12.35 5.03
CA TYR A 27 1.12 -11.57 4.22
C TYR A 27 0.41 -10.53 5.08
N TRP A 28 0.74 -9.27 4.81
CA TRP A 28 0.08 -8.10 5.37
C TRP A 28 -1.25 -7.85 4.65
N ASP A 29 -2.35 -7.83 5.41
CA ASP A 29 -3.71 -7.62 4.91
C ASP A 29 -4.05 -6.14 4.70
N TRP A 30 -3.24 -5.45 3.89
CA TRP A 30 -3.42 -4.03 3.55
C TRP A 30 -4.82 -3.67 3.06
N HIS A 31 -5.52 -4.64 2.45
CA HIS A 31 -6.87 -4.47 1.92
C HIS A 31 -7.88 -4.10 3.02
N THR A 32 -7.65 -4.50 4.27
CA THR A 32 -8.49 -4.12 5.42
C THR A 32 -8.55 -2.61 5.61
N MET A 33 -7.43 -1.91 5.43
CA MET A 33 -7.37 -0.45 5.57
C MET A 33 -8.13 0.27 4.45
N VAL A 34 -8.18 -0.30 3.25
CA VAL A 34 -8.96 0.22 2.12
C VAL A 34 -10.48 0.18 2.40
N HIS A 35 -10.92 -0.70 3.30
CA HIS A 35 -12.33 -0.80 3.70
C HIS A 35 -12.74 0.18 4.81
N VAL A 36 -11.79 0.85 5.48
CA VAL A 36 -12.08 1.80 6.58
C VAL A 36 -12.84 3.02 6.09
N CYS A 37 -12.32 3.72 5.07
CA CYS A 37 -13.03 4.83 4.42
C CYS A 37 -12.48 5.14 3.01
N ARG A 38 -13.21 5.98 2.26
CA ARG A 38 -12.81 6.41 0.90
C ARG A 38 -11.42 7.06 0.86
N ARG A 39 -11.05 7.82 1.88
CA ARG A 39 -9.76 8.53 1.96
C ARG A 39 -8.59 7.57 2.09
N TRP A 40 -8.68 6.58 2.97
CA TRP A 40 -7.70 5.49 3.08
C TRP A 40 -7.50 4.77 1.75
N ARG A 41 -8.61 4.40 1.10
CA ARG A 41 -8.58 3.76 -0.23
C ARG A 41 -7.81 4.59 -1.25
N GLN A 42 -8.07 5.89 -1.31
CA GLN A 42 -7.41 6.79 -2.27
C GLN A 42 -5.91 6.92 -1.98
N LEU A 43 -5.52 7.15 -0.72
CA LEU A 43 -4.13 7.34 -0.34
C LEU A 43 -3.28 6.08 -0.55
N ILE A 44 -3.81 4.91 -0.18
CA ILE A 44 -3.13 3.63 -0.34
C ILE A 44 -2.89 3.35 -1.83
N PHE A 45 -3.90 3.53 -2.68
CA PHE A 45 -3.75 3.32 -4.14
C PHE A 45 -2.86 4.38 -4.81
N ALA A 46 -2.79 5.59 -4.27
CA ALA A 46 -1.84 6.61 -4.71
C ALA A 46 -0.39 6.32 -4.27
N SER A 47 -0.17 5.32 -3.39
CA SER A 47 1.14 4.98 -2.84
C SER A 47 1.62 3.56 -3.20
N PRO A 48 1.79 3.20 -4.49
CA PRO A 48 2.20 1.85 -4.90
C PRO A 48 3.48 1.32 -4.24
N ARG A 49 4.43 2.21 -3.93
CA ARG A 49 5.69 1.84 -3.26
C ARG A 49 5.45 1.30 -1.85
N ARG A 50 4.48 1.84 -1.12
CA ARG A 50 4.12 1.42 0.25
C ARG A 50 3.37 0.09 0.27
N LEU A 51 2.74 -0.26 -0.85
CA LEU A 51 2.14 -1.57 -1.08
C LEU A 51 3.17 -2.64 -1.51
N GLU A 52 4.45 -2.28 -1.63
CA GLU A 52 5.50 -3.15 -2.17
C GLU A 52 5.12 -3.79 -3.51
N LEU A 53 4.26 -3.11 -4.30
CA LEU A 53 3.87 -3.57 -5.63
C LEU A 53 5.05 -3.41 -6.57
N GLN A 54 5.86 -4.47 -6.68
CA GLN A 54 6.97 -4.54 -7.61
C GLN A 54 6.49 -5.08 -8.95
N LEU A 55 6.69 -4.29 -10.01
CA LEU A 55 6.61 -4.81 -11.37
C LEU A 55 7.86 -5.65 -11.64
N VAL A 56 7.72 -6.97 -11.60
CA VAL A 56 8.83 -7.88 -11.91
C VAL A 56 9.10 -7.86 -13.41
N CYS A 57 10.04 -7.03 -13.84
CA CYS A 57 10.54 -7.02 -15.21
C CYS A 57 11.45 -8.24 -15.44
N LYS A 58 10.91 -9.32 -15.99
CA LYS A 58 11.73 -10.45 -16.48
C LYS A 58 12.37 -10.04 -17.82
N SER A 59 13.65 -10.34 -18.01
CA SER A 59 14.41 -10.03 -19.24
C SER A 59 13.78 -10.57 -20.54
N ARG A 60 12.82 -11.50 -20.44
CA ARG A 60 12.07 -12.08 -21.56
C ARG A 60 10.74 -11.40 -21.87
N THR A 61 10.27 -10.46 -21.06
CA THR A 61 9.00 -9.77 -21.29
C THR A 61 9.30 -8.42 -21.94
N PRO A 62 9.13 -8.26 -23.26
CA PRO A 62 9.31 -6.95 -23.89
C PRO A 62 8.33 -5.98 -23.23
N VAL A 63 8.85 -4.82 -22.81
CA VAL A 63 8.04 -3.70 -22.34
C VAL A 63 7.12 -3.32 -23.51
N LYS A 64 5.87 -3.79 -23.50
CA LYS A 64 4.87 -3.21 -24.39
C LYS A 64 4.72 -1.77 -23.95
N ARG A 65 5.01 -0.82 -24.86
CA ARG A 65 4.64 0.57 -24.68
C ARG A 65 3.16 0.59 -24.33
N ILE A 66 2.85 0.97 -23.10
CA ILE A 66 1.50 1.43 -22.77
C ILE A 66 1.43 2.81 -23.43
N LEU A 67 0.69 2.87 -24.54
CA LEU A 67 0.23 4.10 -25.17
C LEU A 67 -0.78 4.78 -24.24
#